data_AF-A0A2I0WMK2-F1
#
_entry.id   AF-A0A2I0WMK2-F1
#
_cell.length_a   1.000
_cell.length_b   1.000
_cell.length_c   1.000
_cell.angle_alpha   90.00
_cell.angle_beta   90.00
_cell.angle_gamma   90.00
#
_symmetry.space_group_name_H-M   'P 1'
#
loop_
_entity.id
_entity.type
_entity.pdbx_description
1 polymer ?
#
loop_
_entity_poly.entity_id
_entity_poly.type
_entity_poly.pdbx_seq_one_letter_code
_entity_poly.pdbx_strand_id
1 'polypeptide(L)'
;MFTDIRKHGKRPLWIGEDIWAELNAAWGSEEYTRRDQNRQNRASDVGGLGSFLHTGGSVPHTEHRRRLVMNFKYFLKLIFNLY
;
A
#
# COMPACT_ATOMS: atom_id res chain seq x y z
N MET A 1 2.92 -1.43 13.26
CA MET A 1 3.64 -2.16 14.33
C MET A 1 4.38 -1.20 15.27
N PHE A 2 5.57 -0.69 14.98
CA PHE A 2 6.28 0.25 15.89
C PHE A 2 5.57 1.61 16.07
N THR A 3 4.91 2.11 15.03
CA THR A 3 4.07 3.32 15.14
C THR A 3 2.91 3.13 16.12
N ASP A 4 2.29 1.95 16.12
CA ASP A 4 1.15 1.65 17.00
C ASP A 4 1.64 1.46 18.44
N ILE A 5 2.77 0.77 18.62
CA ILE A 5 3.44 0.62 19.91
C ILE A 5 3.77 2.00 20.50
N ARG A 6 4.33 2.92 19.69
CA ARG A 6 4.59 4.30 20.10
C ARG A 6 3.31 5.04 20.47
N LYS A 7 2.25 4.94 19.66
CA LYS A 7 0.95 5.60 19.92
C LYS A 7 0.30 5.11 21.21
N HIS A 8 0.40 3.82 21.50
CA HIS A 8 -0.15 3.24 22.72
C HIS A 8 0.74 3.46 23.95
N GLY A 9 2.02 3.79 23.76
CA GLY A 9 2.96 4.09 24.85
C GLY A 9 3.26 2.92 25.79
N LYS A 10 2.86 1.70 25.41
CA LYS A 10 3.04 0.50 26.23
C LYS A 10 4.17 -0.35 25.67
N ARG A 11 5.14 -0.69 26.54
CA ARG A 11 6.25 -1.59 26.19
C ARG A 11 5.68 -3.01 25.93
N PRO A 12 5.92 -3.60 24.75
CA PRO A 12 5.61 -5.00 24.50
C PRO A 12 6.56 -5.92 25.28
N LEU A 13 6.08 -7.10 25.68
CA LEU A 13 6.88 -8.09 26.43
C LEU A 13 8.16 -8.56 25.71
N TRP A 14 8.17 -8.47 24.38
CA TRP A 14 9.32 -8.87 23.55
C TRP A 14 10.36 -7.76 23.34
N ILE A 15 10.12 -6.53 23.84
CA ILE A 15 11.11 -5.45 23.80
C ILE A 15 11.80 -5.35 25.17
N GLY A 16 13.13 -5.44 25.19
CA GLY A 16 13.96 -5.20 26.37
C GLY A 16 13.77 -3.80 26.97
N GLU A 17 14.02 -3.64 28.26
CA GLU A 17 13.89 -2.34 28.95
C GLU A 17 14.84 -1.28 28.36
N ASP A 18 16.07 -1.70 28.09
CA ASP A 18 17.15 -0.94 27.46
C ASP A 18 16.74 -0.41 26.08
N ILE A 19 16.29 -1.30 25.20
CA ILE A 19 15.83 -0.95 23.86
C ILE A 19 14.59 -0.05 23.92
N TRP A 20 13.70 -0.30 24.89
CA TRP A 20 12.52 0.55 25.08
C TRP A 20 12.89 1.98 25.49
N ALA A 21 13.89 2.15 26.37
CA ALA A 21 14.37 3.47 26.78
C ALA A 21 14.99 4.22 25.59
N GLU A 22 15.83 3.55 24.79
CA GLU A 22 16.43 4.13 23.58
C GLU A 22 15.38 4.54 22.56
N LEU A 23 14.37 3.69 22.33
CA LEU A 23 13.25 4.00 21.42
C LEU A 23 12.47 5.25 21.87
N ASN A 24 12.19 5.38 23.17
CA ASN A 24 11.50 6.55 23.70
C ASN A 24 12.36 7.82 23.57
N ALA A 25 13.66 7.74 23.84
CA ALA A 25 14.57 8.86 23.65
C ALA A 25 14.63 9.29 22.18
N ALA A 26 14.73 8.34 21.25
CA ALA A 26 14.74 8.61 19.82
C ALA A 26 13.42 9.23 19.34
N TRP A 27 12.27 8.71 19.80
CA TRP A 27 10.96 9.26 19.46
C TRP A 27 10.69 10.64 20.05
N GLY A 28 11.27 10.96 21.21
CA GLY A 28 11.20 12.29 21.84
C GLY A 28 12.14 13.32 21.23
N SER A 29 13.02 12.93 20.30
CA SER A 29 13.95 13.86 19.66
C SER A 29 13.25 14.89 18.78
N GLU A 30 13.82 16.10 18.72
CA GLU A 30 13.35 17.19 17.87
C GLU A 30 13.35 16.77 16.38
N GLU A 31 14.35 15.99 15.95
CA GLU A 31 14.44 15.45 14.60
C GLU A 31 13.27 14.52 14.25
N TYR A 32 12.90 13.64 15.19
CA TYR A 32 11.76 12.75 14.99
C TYR A 32 10.44 13.53 14.97
N THR A 33 10.31 14.58 15.78
CA THR A 33 9.10 15.42 15.82
C THR A 33 8.93 16.23 14.53
N ARG A 34 10.02 16.72 13.95
CA ARG A 34 10.04 17.41 12.64
C ARG A 34 9.65 16.51 11.47
N ARG A 35 9.60 15.19 11.64
CA ARG A 35 9.20 14.23 10.61
C ARG A 35 7.81 14.51 10.04
N ASP A 36 6.85 14.88 10.88
CA ASP A 36 5.48 15.15 10.40
C ASP A 36 5.42 16.41 9.53
N GLN A 37 6.20 17.45 9.88
CA GLN A 37 6.36 18.63 9.04
C GLN A 37 7.08 18.28 7.73
N ASN A 38 8.14 17.47 7.79
CA ASN A 38 8.86 17.02 6.59
C ASN A 38 7.98 16.16 5.68
N ARG A 39 7.04 15.39 6.25
CA ARG A 39 6.06 14.62 5.48
C ARG A 39 5.10 15.54 4.75
N GLN A 40 4.56 16.56 5.42
CA GLN A 40 3.68 17.55 4.80
C GLN A 40 4.39 18.40 3.73
N ASN A 41 5.65 18.75 3.99
CA ASN A 41 6.48 19.53 3.06
C ASN A 41 7.06 18.68 1.92
N ARG A 42 6.75 17.38 1.88
CA ARG A 42 7.27 16.49 0.85
C ARG A 42 6.60 16.82 -0.47
N ALA A 43 7.34 17.39 -1.42
CA ALA A 43 6.83 17.78 -2.73
C ALA A 43 6.18 16.64 -3.54
N SER A 44 6.47 15.38 -3.20
CA SER A 44 5.82 14.20 -3.80
C SER A 44 4.47 13.84 -3.17
N ASP A 45 4.11 14.41 -2.02
CA ASP A 45 2.82 14.22 -1.37
C ASP A 45 1.84 15.25 -1.94
N VAL A 46 1.08 14.82 -2.92
CA VAL A 46 0.07 15.62 -3.64
C VAL A 46 -1.29 15.56 -2.96
N GLY A 47 -1.34 15.30 -1.64
CA GLY A 47 -2.58 15.27 -0.87
C GLY A 47 -3.55 14.16 -1.33
N GLY A 48 -3.01 13.07 -1.88
CA GLY A 48 -3.80 11.99 -2.49
C GLY A 48 -4.28 12.27 -3.93
N LEU A 49 -3.93 13.42 -4.52
CA LEU A 49 -4.25 13.78 -5.91
C LEU A 49 -3.20 13.34 -6.96
N GLY A 50 -2.18 12.61 -6.52
CA GLY A 50 -1.14 12.07 -7.41
C GLY A 50 -1.61 10.86 -8.16
N SER A 51 -0.98 10.59 -9.31
CA SER A 51 -0.99 9.24 -9.84
C SER A 51 -0.49 8.32 -8.74
N PHE A 52 -1.37 7.46 -8.22
CA PHE A 52 -0.94 6.36 -7.37
C PHE A 52 0.21 5.69 -8.12
N LEU A 53 1.38 5.60 -7.49
CA LEU A 53 2.56 4.94 -8.07
C LEU A 53 2.29 3.45 -8.42
N HIS A 54 1.10 2.94 -8.07
CA HIS A 54 0.59 1.62 -8.37
C HIS A 54 -0.81 1.60 -9.03
N THR A 55 -1.17 2.56 -9.88
CA THR A 55 -2.20 2.29 -10.91
C THR A 55 -1.57 1.55 -12.10
N GLY A 56 -0.76 0.54 -11.83
CA GLY A 56 -0.44 -0.50 -12.80
C GLY A 56 -1.67 -1.38 -12.92
N GLY A 57 -2.55 -1.04 -13.87
CA GLY A 57 -3.92 -1.52 -13.98
C GLY A 57 -4.07 -3.04 -13.80
N SER A 58 -4.50 -3.45 -12.62
CA SER A 58 -5.07 -4.77 -12.41
C SER A 58 -6.37 -4.84 -13.20
N VAL A 59 -6.43 -5.78 -14.16
CA VAL A 59 -7.66 -6.06 -14.90
C VAL A 59 -8.63 -6.71 -13.90
N PRO A 60 -9.84 -6.15 -13.69
CA PRO A 60 -10.78 -6.73 -12.76
C PRO A 60 -11.22 -8.12 -13.24
N HIS A 61 -11.53 -9.01 -12.30
CA HIS A 61 -11.91 -10.39 -12.61
C HIS A 61 -13.12 -10.49 -13.57
N THR A 62 -14.01 -9.49 -13.51
CA THR A 62 -15.15 -9.34 -14.44
C THR A 62 -14.71 -9.13 -15.88
N GLU A 63 -13.66 -8.33 -16.12
CA GLU A 63 -13.10 -8.09 -17.45
C GLU A 63 -12.37 -9.33 -17.97
N HIS A 64 -11.66 -10.07 -17.11
CA HIS A 64 -11.12 -11.39 -17.47
C HIS A 64 -12.22 -12.36 -17.91
N ARG A 65 -13.33 -12.46 -17.17
CA ARG A 65 -14.49 -13.28 -17.54
C ARG A 65 -15.07 -12.88 -18.90
N ARG A 66 -15.23 -11.58 -19.15
CA ARG A 66 -15.73 -11.06 -20.43
C ARG A 66 -14.82 -11.47 -21.60
N ARG A 67 -13.50 -11.34 -21.44
CA ARG A 67 -12.52 -11.72 -22.48
C ARG A 67 -12.57 -13.22 -22.79
N LEU A 68 -12.68 -14.08 -21.79
CA LEU A 68 -12.80 -15.53 -21.98
C LEU A 68 -14.07 -15.90 -22.77
N VAL A 69 -15.22 -15.30 -22.44
CA VAL A 69 -16.49 -15.56 -23.15
C VAL A 69 -16.42 -15.07 -24.60
N MET A 70 -15.85 -13.88 -24.84
CA MET A 70 -15.69 -13.36 -26.21
C MET A 70 -14.79 -14.28 -27.04
N ASN A 71 -13.64 -14.68 -26.51
CA ASN A 71 -12.71 -15.58 -27.20
C ASN A 71 -13.37 -16.93 -27.52
N PHE A 72 -14.11 -17.51 -26.56
CA PHE A 72 -14.84 -18.76 -26.78
C PHE A 72 -15.93 -18.61 -27.86
N LYS A 73 -16.68 -17.50 -27.86
CA LYS A 73 -17.69 -17.22 -28.89
C LYS A 73 -17.07 -17.09 -30.29
N TYR A 74 -15.94 -16.40 -30.42
CA TYR A 74 -15.24 -16.28 -31.71
C TYR A 74 -14.64 -17.61 -32.17
N PHE A 75 -14.08 -18.39 -31.24
CA PHE A 75 -13.58 -19.74 -31.54
C PHE A 75 -14.71 -20.65 -32.04
N LEU A 76 -15.84 -20.70 -31.35
CA LEU A 76 -17.02 -21.45 -31.81
C LEU A 76 -17.51 -20.94 -33.16
N LYS A 77 -17.63 -19.61 -33.32
CA LYS A 77 -18.06 -19.03 -34.60
C LYS A 77 -17.12 -19.43 -35.74
N LEU A 78 -15.81 -19.43 -35.52
CA LEU A 78 -14.82 -19.87 -36.51
C LEU A 78 -14.99 -21.34 -36.87
N ILE A 79 -15.10 -22.24 -35.89
CA ILE A 79 -15.24 -23.68 -36.11
C ILE A 79 -16.56 -24.03 -36.80
N PHE A 80 -17.67 -23.40 -36.40
CA PHE A 80 -19.01 -23.68 -36.93
C PHE A 80 -19.39 -22.84 -38.16
N ASN A 81 -18.59 -21.85 -38.59
CA ASN A 81 -18.76 -21.19 -39.90
C ASN A 81 -17.79 -21.74 -40.97
N LEU A 82 -16.90 -22.66 -40.62
CA LEU A 82 -16.01 -23.35 -41.57
C LEU A 82 -16.57 -24.70 -42.04
N TYR A 83 -17.76 -25.09 -41.59
CA TYR A 83 -18.51 -26.28 -42.01
C TYR A 83 -19.87 -25.87 -42.57
#